data_AF-A0A177HD45-F1
#
_entry.id   AF-A0A177HD45-F1
#
_cell.length_a   1.000
_cell.length_b   1.000
_cell.length_c   1.000
_cell.angle_alpha   90.00
_cell.angle_beta   90.00
_cell.angle_gamma   90.00
#
_symmetry.space_group_name_H-M   'P 1'
#
loop_
_entity.id
_entity.type
_entity.pdbx_description
1 polymer ?
#
loop_
_entity_poly.entity_id
_entity_poly.type
_entity_poly.pdbx_seq_one_letter_code
_entity_poly.pdbx_strand_id
1 'polypeptide(L)'
;MPTLSDVVDLSAYPLHDHALLERCRAAFDREGVLTLKGFLRPEAVIDLVKEAQRERKHAFFTASTHNVYLTPKDPSLPEDHIFNRQVSSSKGCITTDQVPAGSGLHSLYNSHVFRGFIAQLVGEQALFEYADPLSSINVHYAGEGQELNWHFDNSEFAITLLLQAPLAGGDFEYLRDLRDAENDDMNFSGVQAVVEGKRQPEALLVEPGTLVLFRGRNAMHRVTPTQGARDRILVVLAYNSKPGIALSEAARMTFFGRLG
;
A
#
# COMPACT_ATOMS: atom_id res chain seq x y z
N MET A 1 9.30 23.31 7.27
CA MET A 1 8.91 21.91 6.98
C MET A 1 9.77 21.01 7.84
N PRO A 2 9.23 19.92 8.40
CA PRO A 2 10.01 18.96 9.18
C PRO A 2 11.14 18.36 8.33
N THR A 3 12.26 18.03 8.95
CA THR A 3 13.36 17.30 8.31
C THR A 3 13.06 15.80 8.29
N LEU A 4 13.82 15.02 7.52
CA LEU A 4 13.69 13.56 7.52
C LEU A 4 13.89 12.97 8.92
N SER A 5 14.86 13.50 9.69
CA SER A 5 15.15 13.06 11.06
C SER A 5 14.06 13.39 12.07
N ASP A 6 13.18 14.36 11.76
CA ASP A 6 12.01 14.65 12.60
C ASP A 6 10.90 13.62 12.38
N VAL A 7 10.88 12.96 11.20
CA VAL A 7 9.84 12.01 10.80
C VAL A 7 10.26 10.57 11.03
N VAL A 8 11.49 10.21 10.64
CA VAL A 8 12.02 8.84 10.66
C VAL A 8 12.98 8.65 11.82
N ASP A 9 12.93 7.50 12.47
CA ASP A 9 13.95 7.09 13.44
C ASP A 9 15.23 6.66 12.72
N LEU A 10 16.04 7.65 12.32
CA LEU A 10 17.33 7.41 11.66
C LEU A 10 18.39 6.81 12.60
N SER A 11 18.12 6.72 13.90
CA SER A 11 19.01 6.03 14.84
C SER A 11 18.82 4.51 14.76
N ALA A 12 17.56 4.06 14.66
CA ALA A 12 17.20 2.67 14.40
C ALA A 12 17.44 2.29 12.92
N TYR A 13 17.17 3.22 12.01
CA TYR A 13 17.24 3.03 10.56
C TYR A 13 18.17 4.04 9.89
N PRO A 14 19.50 3.91 10.03
CA PRO A 14 20.46 4.75 9.33
C PRO A 14 20.40 4.42 7.82
N LEU A 15 19.56 5.11 7.05
CA LEU A 15 19.25 4.78 5.65
C LEU A 15 20.44 4.89 4.67
N HIS A 16 21.56 5.47 5.10
CA HIS A 16 22.82 5.48 4.36
C HIS A 16 23.74 4.30 4.67
N ASP A 17 23.44 3.51 5.71
CA ASP A 17 24.24 2.37 6.11
C ASP A 17 24.04 1.20 5.14
N HIS A 18 25.11 0.81 4.47
CA HIS A 18 25.13 -0.32 3.56
C HIS A 18 24.77 -1.63 4.27
N ALA A 19 25.18 -1.82 5.53
CA ALA A 19 24.86 -3.03 6.27
C ALA A 19 23.35 -3.15 6.55
N LEU A 20 22.68 -2.03 6.83
CA LEU A 20 21.21 -2.01 6.94
C LEU A 20 20.56 -2.40 5.62
N LEU A 21 21.00 -1.79 4.51
CA LEU A 21 20.48 -2.08 3.18
C LEU A 21 20.61 -3.57 2.83
N GLU A 22 21.78 -4.19 3.02
CA GLU A 22 21.99 -5.61 2.73
C GLU A 22 21.06 -6.51 3.54
N ARG A 23 20.90 -6.22 4.85
CA ARG A 23 19.98 -6.99 5.71
C ARG A 23 18.53 -6.85 5.25
N CYS A 24 18.10 -5.63 4.96
CA CYS A 24 16.74 -5.34 4.50
C CYS A 24 16.45 -6.00 3.15
N ARG A 25 17.39 -5.92 2.19
CA ARG A 25 17.25 -6.54 0.88
C ARG A 25 17.22 -8.07 0.99
N ALA A 26 18.13 -8.68 1.74
CA ALA A 26 18.13 -10.12 1.93
C ALA A 26 16.84 -10.63 2.59
N ALA A 27 16.28 -9.87 3.54
CA ALA A 27 14.97 -10.20 4.12
C ALA A 27 13.84 -10.04 3.10
N PHE A 28 13.82 -8.95 2.33
CA PHE A 28 12.79 -8.69 1.32
C PHE A 28 12.83 -9.71 0.18
N ASP A 29 14.01 -10.12 -0.27
CA ASP A 29 14.17 -11.12 -1.33
C ASP A 29 13.75 -12.52 -0.89
N ARG A 30 14.01 -12.86 0.38
CA ARG A 30 13.60 -14.16 0.92
C ARG A 30 12.11 -14.20 1.22
N GLU A 31 11.56 -13.12 1.74
CA GLU A 31 10.21 -13.14 2.31
C GLU A 31 9.15 -12.45 1.44
N GLY A 32 9.51 -11.70 0.39
CA GLY A 32 8.57 -10.91 -0.42
C GLY A 32 7.90 -9.74 0.34
N VAL A 33 8.18 -9.61 1.63
CA VAL A 33 7.68 -8.57 2.53
C VAL A 33 8.78 -8.13 3.49
N LEU A 34 8.86 -6.83 3.74
CA LEU A 34 9.78 -6.24 4.70
C LEU A 34 9.02 -5.28 5.61
N THR A 35 9.15 -5.46 6.92
CA THR A 35 8.58 -4.57 7.93
C THR A 35 9.67 -3.87 8.71
N LEU A 36 9.65 -2.53 8.73
CA LEU A 36 10.50 -1.70 9.56
C LEU A 36 9.65 -1.11 10.68
N LYS A 37 9.59 -1.83 11.82
CA LYS A 37 8.79 -1.44 12.98
C LYS A 37 9.36 -0.19 13.66
N GLY A 38 8.50 0.76 14.02
CA GLY A 38 8.96 2.04 14.59
C GLY A 38 9.81 2.87 13.62
N PHE A 39 9.60 2.67 12.31
CA PHE A 39 10.29 3.45 11.28
C PHE A 39 10.00 4.95 11.42
N LEU A 40 8.73 5.30 11.64
CA LEU A 40 8.36 6.66 12.00
C LEU A 40 8.55 6.89 13.50
N ARG A 41 9.02 8.07 13.84
CA ARG A 41 9.08 8.53 15.23
C ARG A 41 7.66 8.60 15.83
N PRO A 42 7.45 8.23 17.11
CA PRO A 42 6.13 8.28 17.74
C PRO A 42 5.44 9.65 17.62
N GLU A 43 6.20 10.73 17.75
CA GLU A 43 5.77 12.13 17.70
C GLU A 43 5.31 12.49 16.29
N ALA A 44 6.04 12.03 15.28
CA ALA A 44 5.64 12.18 13.89
C ALA A 44 4.34 11.41 13.61
N VAL A 45 4.17 10.20 14.13
CA VAL A 45 2.92 9.44 14.00
C VAL A 45 1.75 10.22 14.61
N ILE A 46 1.91 10.77 15.81
CA ILE A 46 0.87 11.57 16.49
C ILE A 46 0.45 12.76 15.62
N ASP A 47 1.41 13.51 15.09
CA ASP A 47 1.12 14.70 14.30
C ASP A 47 0.50 14.34 12.93
N LEU A 48 1.01 13.31 12.27
CA LEU A 48 0.46 12.81 11.01
C LEU A 48 -0.97 12.29 11.16
N VAL A 49 -1.31 11.63 12.29
CA VAL A 49 -2.69 11.22 12.58
C VAL A 49 -3.61 12.43 12.76
N LYS A 50 -3.19 13.45 13.50
CA LYS A 50 -3.98 14.70 13.67
C LYS A 50 -4.22 15.40 12.33
N GLU A 51 -3.18 15.47 11.49
CA GLU A 51 -3.27 16.02 10.14
C GLU A 51 -4.28 15.23 9.30
N ALA A 52 -4.12 13.90 9.23
CA ALA A 52 -5.04 13.04 8.49
C ALA A 52 -6.49 13.19 8.96
N GLN A 53 -6.74 13.20 10.27
CA GLN A 53 -8.08 13.38 10.82
C GLN A 53 -8.71 14.74 10.42
N ARG A 54 -7.91 15.82 10.40
CA ARG A 54 -8.38 17.16 9.98
C ARG A 54 -8.73 17.19 8.49
N GLU A 55 -7.93 16.53 7.66
CA GLU A 55 -8.11 16.51 6.21
C GLU A 55 -9.12 15.44 5.73
N ARG A 56 -9.52 14.50 6.59
CA ARG A 56 -10.47 13.42 6.27
C ARG A 56 -11.75 13.89 5.59
N LYS A 57 -12.24 15.09 5.89
CA LYS A 57 -13.42 15.71 5.25
C LYS A 57 -13.28 15.88 3.72
N HIS A 58 -12.04 15.84 3.21
CA HIS A 58 -11.72 15.92 1.79
C HIS A 58 -11.56 14.54 1.14
N ALA A 59 -11.63 13.45 1.92
CA ALA A 59 -11.42 12.12 1.41
C ALA A 59 -12.53 11.70 0.45
N PHE A 60 -12.13 11.18 -0.71
CA PHE A 60 -13.03 10.53 -1.63
C PHE A 60 -13.27 9.09 -1.17
N PHE A 61 -14.50 8.80 -0.74
CA PHE A 61 -14.91 7.45 -0.34
C PHE A 61 -15.54 6.73 -1.52
N THR A 62 -15.03 5.53 -1.79
CA THR A 62 -15.54 4.67 -2.85
C THR A 62 -15.75 3.26 -2.32
N ALA A 63 -16.75 2.60 -2.89
CA ALA A 63 -17.00 1.18 -2.75
C ALA A 63 -17.19 0.63 -4.15
N SER A 64 -16.41 -0.39 -4.50
CA SER A 64 -16.45 -1.00 -5.81
C SER A 64 -16.26 -2.50 -5.71
N THR A 65 -16.66 -3.19 -6.77
CA THR A 65 -16.35 -4.60 -6.94
C THR A 65 -15.25 -4.79 -7.96
N HIS A 66 -14.44 -5.81 -7.78
CA HIS A 66 -13.40 -6.22 -8.71
C HIS A 66 -13.20 -7.72 -8.65
N ASN A 67 -12.56 -8.32 -9.65
CA ASN A 67 -12.01 -9.66 -9.49
C ASN A 67 -10.66 -9.59 -8.76
N VAL A 68 -10.18 -10.73 -8.28
CA VAL A 68 -8.89 -10.85 -7.57
C VAL A 68 -7.67 -10.49 -8.42
N TYR A 69 -7.82 -10.42 -9.75
CA TYR A 69 -6.75 -10.11 -10.70
C TYR A 69 -6.72 -8.64 -11.12
N LEU A 70 -7.70 -7.83 -10.70
CA LEU A 70 -7.88 -6.43 -11.11
C LEU A 70 -7.96 -6.23 -12.63
N THR A 71 -8.57 -7.19 -13.33
CA THR A 71 -8.75 -7.18 -14.79
C THR A 71 -10.22 -7.07 -15.19
N PRO A 72 -10.51 -6.70 -16.45
CA PRO A 72 -11.84 -6.94 -17.03
C PRO A 72 -12.21 -8.43 -16.96
N LYS A 73 -13.50 -8.71 -16.86
CA LYS A 73 -14.02 -10.08 -16.95
C LYS A 73 -13.72 -10.71 -18.32
N ASP A 74 -13.51 -12.02 -18.31
CA ASP A 74 -13.42 -12.83 -19.53
C ASP A 74 -14.82 -13.37 -19.89
N PRO A 75 -15.44 -12.92 -21.00
CA PRO A 75 -16.77 -13.35 -21.40
C PRO A 75 -16.84 -14.83 -21.84
N SER A 76 -15.70 -15.50 -22.04
CA SER A 76 -15.64 -16.92 -22.36
C SER A 76 -15.77 -17.83 -21.13
N LEU A 77 -15.58 -17.27 -19.93
CA LEU A 77 -15.67 -17.99 -18.66
C LEU A 77 -17.01 -17.71 -17.97
N PRO A 78 -17.56 -18.68 -17.20
CA PRO A 78 -18.73 -18.45 -16.35
C PRO A 78 -18.54 -17.29 -15.37
N GLU A 79 -19.64 -16.68 -14.94
CA GLU A 79 -19.62 -15.55 -13.99
C GLU A 79 -19.11 -15.97 -12.60
N ASP A 80 -19.36 -17.22 -12.19
CA ASP A 80 -18.90 -17.80 -10.92
C ASP A 80 -17.48 -18.38 -10.98
N HIS A 81 -16.87 -18.45 -12.17
CA HIS A 81 -15.47 -18.80 -12.31
C HIS A 81 -14.60 -17.80 -11.54
N ILE A 82 -13.57 -18.26 -10.83
CA ILE A 82 -12.77 -17.41 -9.92
C ILE A 82 -12.15 -16.18 -10.59
N PHE A 83 -11.82 -16.27 -11.89
CA PHE A 83 -11.35 -15.14 -12.69
C PHE A 83 -12.39 -14.01 -12.83
N ASN A 84 -13.67 -14.36 -12.97
CA ASN A 84 -14.77 -13.41 -13.14
C ASN A 84 -15.44 -13.04 -11.82
N ARG A 85 -15.33 -13.92 -10.81
CA ARG A 85 -15.96 -13.75 -9.50
C ARG A 85 -15.54 -12.42 -8.88
N GLN A 86 -16.55 -11.64 -8.52
CA GLN A 86 -16.35 -10.32 -7.93
C GLN A 86 -16.25 -10.40 -6.41
N VAL A 87 -15.33 -9.63 -5.85
CA VAL A 87 -15.20 -9.31 -4.42
C VAL A 87 -15.42 -7.80 -4.23
N SER A 88 -15.78 -7.38 -3.02
CA SER A 88 -16.09 -5.97 -2.72
C SER A 88 -14.99 -5.35 -1.89
N SER A 89 -14.52 -4.18 -2.30
CA SER A 89 -13.56 -3.37 -1.57
C SER A 89 -14.09 -1.96 -1.36
N SER A 90 -13.73 -1.33 -0.25
CA SER A 90 -14.11 0.04 0.03
C SER A 90 -13.01 0.76 0.78
N LYS A 91 -12.75 2.01 0.40
CA LYS A 91 -11.78 2.88 1.07
C LYS A 91 -12.13 4.33 0.85
N GLY A 92 -11.69 5.18 1.77
CA GLY A 92 -11.51 6.61 1.52
C GLY A 92 -10.06 6.93 1.26
N CYS A 93 -9.77 7.96 0.47
CA CYS A 93 -8.43 8.56 0.47
C CYS A 93 -8.44 10.07 0.20
N ILE A 94 -7.44 10.74 0.77
CA ILE A 94 -6.96 12.03 0.26
C ILE A 94 -5.68 11.82 -0.55
N THR A 95 -5.44 12.71 -1.50
CA THR A 95 -4.32 12.64 -2.44
C THR A 95 -3.22 13.64 -2.12
N THR A 96 -2.10 13.57 -2.86
CA THR A 96 -0.86 14.31 -2.58
C THR A 96 -1.07 15.81 -2.38
N ASP A 97 -1.87 16.44 -3.23
CA ASP A 97 -2.21 17.86 -3.21
C ASP A 97 -3.14 18.27 -2.05
N GLN A 98 -3.83 17.30 -1.42
CA GLN A 98 -4.63 17.51 -0.20
C GLN A 98 -3.83 17.25 1.08
N VAL A 99 -2.66 16.59 0.98
CA VAL A 99 -1.74 16.46 2.11
C VAL A 99 -1.13 17.85 2.39
N PRO A 100 -1.21 18.37 3.63
CA PRO A 100 -0.72 19.71 3.94
C PRO A 100 0.73 19.92 3.50
N ALA A 101 1.05 21.04 2.86
CA ALA A 101 2.39 21.30 2.33
C ALA A 101 3.52 21.25 3.39
N GLY A 102 3.19 21.49 4.66
CA GLY A 102 4.10 21.38 5.79
C GLY A 102 4.22 19.98 6.41
N SER A 103 3.51 18.98 5.89
CA SER A 103 3.41 17.63 6.45
C SER A 103 4.74 16.87 6.38
N GLY A 104 4.99 16.04 7.38
CA GLY A 104 6.11 15.09 7.39
C GLY A 104 6.10 14.10 6.24
N LEU A 105 4.94 13.82 5.64
CA LEU A 105 4.83 12.93 4.49
C LEU A 105 5.54 13.48 3.26
N HIS A 106 5.43 14.80 3.00
CA HIS A 106 6.15 15.44 1.90
C HIS A 106 7.67 15.42 2.13
N SER A 107 8.11 15.65 3.38
CA SER A 107 9.53 15.58 3.74
C SER A 107 10.10 14.17 3.58
N LEU A 108 9.36 13.14 3.98
CA LEU A 108 9.74 11.75 3.79
C LEU A 108 9.77 11.38 2.30
N TYR A 109 8.69 11.66 1.58
CA TYR A 109 8.52 11.28 0.18
C TYR A 109 9.59 11.89 -0.73
N ASN A 110 9.91 13.17 -0.51
CA ASN A 110 10.87 13.91 -1.33
C ASN A 110 12.32 13.74 -0.87
N SER A 111 12.57 13.00 0.21
CA SER A 111 13.93 12.77 0.70
C SER A 111 14.72 11.90 -0.27
N HIS A 112 15.81 12.44 -0.82
CA HIS A 112 16.76 11.69 -1.65
C HIS A 112 17.37 10.49 -0.90
N VAL A 113 17.53 10.62 0.42
CA VAL A 113 18.07 9.56 1.28
C VAL A 113 17.09 8.38 1.32
N PHE A 114 15.82 8.67 1.64
CA PHE A 114 14.79 7.65 1.71
C PHE A 114 14.55 7.00 0.34
N ARG A 115 14.36 7.84 -0.69
CA ARG A 115 14.13 7.38 -2.06
C ARG A 115 15.29 6.53 -2.59
N GLY A 116 16.54 6.92 -2.29
CA GLY A 116 17.73 6.17 -2.67
C GLY A 116 17.87 4.84 -1.91
N PHE A 117 17.48 4.80 -0.65
CA PHE A 117 17.41 3.55 0.12
C PHE A 117 16.39 2.58 -0.48
N ILE A 118 15.16 3.06 -0.75
CA ILE A 118 14.12 2.20 -1.35
C ILE A 118 14.54 1.75 -2.74
N ALA A 119 15.04 2.64 -3.61
CA ALA A 119 15.46 2.29 -4.97
C ALA A 119 16.45 1.11 -4.97
N GLN A 120 17.49 1.18 -4.13
CA GLN A 120 18.47 0.11 -3.99
C GLN A 120 17.90 -1.19 -3.41
N LEU A 121 16.89 -1.09 -2.54
CA LEU A 121 16.23 -2.24 -1.91
C LEU A 121 15.37 -2.99 -2.92
N VAL A 122 14.64 -2.26 -3.78
CA VAL A 122 13.80 -2.86 -4.83
C VAL A 122 14.56 -3.18 -6.13
N GLY A 123 15.86 -2.88 -6.20
CA GLY A 123 16.69 -3.14 -7.38
C GLY A 123 16.52 -2.14 -8.53
N GLU A 124 15.97 -0.96 -8.25
CA GLU A 124 15.77 0.11 -9.21
C GLU A 124 16.93 1.11 -9.21
N GLN A 125 17.28 1.64 -10.38
CA GLN A 125 18.35 2.66 -10.49
C GLN A 125 17.96 3.97 -9.80
N ALA A 126 16.69 4.33 -9.91
CA ALA A 126 16.11 5.52 -9.31
C ALA A 126 14.59 5.35 -9.19
N LEU A 127 14.01 6.08 -8.25
CA LEU A 127 12.57 6.21 -8.11
C LEU A 127 12.15 7.65 -8.38
N PHE A 128 11.02 7.82 -9.02
CA PHE A 128 10.48 9.09 -9.47
C PHE A 128 9.06 9.27 -8.95
N GLU A 129 8.67 10.51 -8.75
CA GLU A 129 7.30 10.85 -8.41
C GLU A 129 6.33 10.62 -9.57
N TYR A 130 5.04 10.59 -9.25
CA TYR A 130 4.01 10.67 -10.28
C TYR A 130 3.98 12.07 -10.88
N ALA A 131 3.78 12.15 -12.20
CA ALA A 131 3.67 13.41 -12.92
C ALA A 131 2.30 14.09 -12.75
N ASP A 132 1.29 13.37 -12.25
CA ASP A 132 0.02 13.96 -11.82
C ASP A 132 0.08 14.41 -10.34
N PRO A 133 -0.70 15.43 -9.96
CA PRO A 133 -0.63 16.01 -8.61
C PRO A 133 -1.29 15.15 -7.52
N LEU A 134 -1.82 13.96 -7.86
CA LEU A 134 -2.66 13.19 -6.94
C LEU A 134 -1.93 11.97 -6.38
N SER A 135 -1.19 11.24 -7.21
CA SER A 135 -0.90 9.82 -6.97
C SER A 135 0.29 9.51 -6.05
N SER A 136 1.22 10.44 -5.87
CA SER A 136 2.49 10.22 -5.15
C SER A 136 2.35 9.80 -3.67
N ILE A 137 1.48 10.49 -2.92
CA ILE A 137 1.19 10.24 -1.50
C ILE A 137 -0.32 10.11 -1.35
N ASN A 138 -0.81 8.95 -0.90
CA ASN A 138 -2.23 8.74 -0.65
C ASN A 138 -2.45 8.34 0.81
N VAL A 139 -3.28 9.11 1.53
CA VAL A 139 -3.66 8.77 2.91
C VAL A 139 -5.03 8.11 2.87
N HIS A 140 -5.05 6.81 3.09
CA HIS A 140 -6.24 5.97 3.09
C HIS A 140 -6.91 5.95 4.46
N TYR A 141 -8.25 5.95 4.43
CA TYR A 141 -9.13 5.80 5.58
C TYR A 141 -9.99 4.56 5.38
N ALA A 142 -10.06 3.71 6.40
CA ALA A 142 -11.02 2.63 6.47
C ALA A 142 -11.72 2.68 7.85
N GLY A 143 -13.00 3.04 7.85
CA GLY A 143 -13.88 2.97 9.01
C GLY A 143 -14.53 1.59 9.14
N GLU A 144 -15.36 1.43 10.17
CA GLU A 144 -15.98 0.14 10.53
C GLU A 144 -16.63 -0.57 9.32
N GLY A 145 -16.29 -1.86 9.16
CA GLY A 145 -16.75 -2.71 8.07
C GLY A 145 -16.03 -2.51 6.74
N GLN A 146 -15.25 -1.43 6.56
CA GLN A 146 -14.49 -1.22 5.33
C GLN A 146 -13.29 -2.17 5.26
N GLU A 147 -13.05 -2.70 4.06
CA GLU A 147 -11.98 -3.64 3.76
C GLU A 147 -11.34 -3.36 2.38
N LEU A 148 -10.13 -3.89 2.19
CA LEU A 148 -9.55 -4.06 0.86
C LEU A 148 -9.46 -5.56 0.62
N ASN A 149 -10.40 -6.10 -0.14
CA ASN A 149 -10.56 -7.54 -0.31
C ASN A 149 -9.44 -8.13 -1.17
N TRP A 150 -9.47 -9.45 -1.34
CA TRP A 150 -8.43 -10.19 -2.03
C TRP A 150 -8.09 -9.64 -3.41
N HIS A 151 -6.81 -9.38 -3.64
CA HIS A 151 -6.28 -9.01 -4.94
C HIS A 151 -4.79 -9.36 -5.07
N PHE A 152 -4.31 -9.31 -6.30
CA PHE A 152 -2.90 -9.13 -6.63
C PHE A 152 -2.65 -7.68 -7.04
N ASP A 153 -1.43 -7.20 -6.81
CA ASP A 153 -1.02 -5.89 -7.31
C ASP A 153 -0.66 -5.93 -8.80
N ASN A 154 -0.89 -4.81 -9.48
CA ASN A 154 -0.33 -4.56 -10.81
C ASN A 154 1.08 -3.95 -10.75
N SER A 155 1.47 -3.39 -9.60
CA SER A 155 2.81 -2.86 -9.37
C SER A 155 3.77 -3.92 -8.85
N GLU A 156 5.06 -3.74 -9.13
CA GLU A 156 6.12 -4.65 -8.67
C GLU A 156 6.26 -4.66 -7.13
N PHE A 157 5.97 -3.53 -6.50
CA PHE A 157 5.95 -3.41 -5.04
C PHE A 157 4.99 -2.32 -4.57
N ALA A 158 4.64 -2.35 -3.29
CA ALA A 158 3.91 -1.32 -2.58
C ALA A 158 4.68 -0.88 -1.32
N ILE A 159 4.71 0.44 -1.06
CA ILE A 159 5.27 1.02 0.17
C ILE A 159 4.13 1.61 0.97
N THR A 160 3.96 1.15 2.21
CA THR A 160 2.91 1.64 3.09
C THR A 160 3.43 2.01 4.47
N LEU A 161 2.76 2.95 5.12
CA LEU A 161 3.01 3.37 6.50
C LEU A 161 1.70 3.32 7.27
N LEU A 162 1.63 2.48 8.30
CA LEU A 162 0.46 2.49 9.18
C LEU A 162 0.57 3.66 10.16
N LEU A 163 -0.38 4.58 10.14
CA LEU A 163 -0.42 5.72 11.08
C LEU A 163 -1.35 5.42 12.27
N GLN A 164 -2.48 4.77 12.01
CA GLN A 164 -3.46 4.42 13.03
C GLN A 164 -4.06 3.06 12.71
N ALA A 165 -3.98 2.12 13.65
CA ALA A 165 -4.70 0.84 13.57
C ALA A 165 -6.16 1.03 14.00
N PRO A 166 -7.13 0.24 13.50
CA PRO A 166 -8.50 0.21 14.02
C PRO A 166 -8.55 -0.45 15.40
N LEU A 167 -9.72 -0.59 16.04
CA LEU A 167 -9.81 -1.27 17.34
C LEU A 167 -9.59 -2.79 17.22
N ALA A 168 -10.06 -3.39 16.14
CA ALA A 168 -9.77 -4.77 15.73
C ALA A 168 -9.94 -4.91 14.20
N GLY A 169 -9.53 -6.04 13.63
CA GLY A 169 -9.50 -6.24 12.18
C GLY A 169 -8.55 -5.27 11.48
N GLY A 170 -8.74 -5.05 10.18
CA GLY A 170 -7.78 -4.27 9.39
C GLY A 170 -6.42 -4.94 9.27
N ASP A 171 -6.38 -6.26 9.47
CA ASP A 171 -5.20 -7.10 9.42
C ASP A 171 -4.78 -7.29 7.97
N PHE A 172 -3.47 -7.17 7.71
CA PHE A 172 -2.92 -7.46 6.40
C PHE A 172 -2.69 -8.96 6.28
N GLU A 173 -3.41 -9.61 5.38
CA GLU A 173 -3.30 -11.05 5.15
C GLU A 173 -2.76 -11.32 3.75
N TYR A 174 -1.88 -12.30 3.60
CA TYR A 174 -1.26 -12.61 2.31
C TYR A 174 -0.89 -14.09 2.13
N LEU A 175 -0.75 -14.49 0.87
CA LEU A 175 -0.12 -15.74 0.44
C LEU A 175 0.88 -15.42 -0.64
N ARG A 176 2.15 -15.76 -0.39
CA ARG A 176 3.23 -15.56 -1.35
C ARG A 176 3.18 -16.57 -2.48
N ASP A 177 3.73 -16.17 -3.62
CA ASP A 177 3.97 -17.01 -4.78
C ASP A 177 2.74 -17.85 -5.15
N LEU A 178 1.56 -17.24 -5.02
CA LEU A 178 0.30 -17.92 -5.28
C LEU A 178 0.05 -18.01 -6.79
N ARG A 179 0.63 -17.11 -7.57
CA ARG A 179 0.61 -17.15 -9.03
C ARG A 179 2.01 -16.89 -9.59
N ASP A 180 2.18 -17.17 -10.88
CA ASP A 180 3.37 -16.83 -11.65
C ASP A 180 2.94 -15.97 -12.84
N ALA A 181 2.94 -14.65 -12.63
CA ALA A 181 2.51 -13.68 -13.63
C ALA A 181 3.46 -13.63 -14.84
N GLU A 182 4.72 -14.02 -14.67
CA GLU A 182 5.74 -14.04 -15.70
C GLU A 182 5.51 -15.18 -16.71
N ASN A 183 4.99 -16.32 -16.24
CA ASN A 183 4.66 -17.49 -17.06
C ASN A 183 3.17 -17.63 -17.38
N ASP A 184 2.38 -16.58 -17.13
CA ASP A 184 0.92 -16.54 -17.34
C ASP A 184 0.14 -17.64 -16.57
N ASP A 185 0.72 -18.14 -15.46
CA ASP A 185 0.02 -19.06 -14.57
C ASP A 185 -0.72 -18.29 -13.49
N MET A 186 -2.03 -18.15 -13.68
CA MET A 186 -2.93 -17.44 -12.76
C MET A 186 -3.36 -18.26 -11.54
N ASN A 187 -3.03 -19.55 -11.49
CA ASN A 187 -3.37 -20.49 -10.42
C ASN A 187 -4.84 -20.41 -9.92
N PHE A 188 -5.80 -20.55 -10.83
CA PHE A 188 -7.22 -20.41 -10.52
C PHE A 188 -7.68 -21.29 -9.35
N SER A 189 -7.23 -22.55 -9.28
CA SER A 189 -7.62 -23.47 -8.20
C SER A 189 -7.09 -23.03 -6.84
N GLY A 190 -5.83 -22.57 -6.76
CA GLY A 190 -5.22 -22.05 -5.54
C GLY A 190 -5.91 -20.78 -5.05
N VAL A 191 -6.20 -19.86 -5.97
CA VAL A 191 -6.93 -18.62 -5.68
C VAL A 191 -8.35 -18.90 -5.21
N GLN A 192 -9.05 -19.83 -5.86
CA GLN A 192 -10.40 -20.23 -5.45
C GLN A 192 -10.39 -20.83 -4.04
N ALA A 193 -9.40 -21.68 -3.72
CA ALA A 193 -9.26 -22.25 -2.38
C ALA A 193 -9.06 -21.18 -1.29
N VAL A 194 -8.36 -20.08 -1.59
CA VAL A 194 -8.20 -18.94 -0.68
C VAL A 194 -9.51 -18.19 -0.50
N VAL A 195 -10.19 -17.82 -1.60
CA VAL A 195 -11.46 -17.09 -1.55
C VAL A 195 -12.56 -17.88 -0.84
N GLU A 196 -12.55 -19.20 -0.95
CA GLU A 196 -13.48 -20.10 -0.27
C GLU A 196 -13.06 -20.47 1.17
N GLY A 197 -11.94 -19.93 1.67
CA GLY A 197 -11.44 -20.20 3.02
C GLY A 197 -10.89 -21.62 3.24
N LYS A 198 -10.67 -22.39 2.16
CA LYS A 198 -10.09 -23.73 2.19
C LYS A 198 -8.57 -23.71 2.35
N ARG A 199 -7.93 -22.58 2.02
CA ARG A 199 -6.50 -22.32 2.24
C ARG A 199 -6.35 -21.08 3.14
N GLN A 200 -5.59 -21.21 4.21
CA GLN A 200 -5.41 -20.14 5.20
C GLN A 200 -4.26 -19.22 4.79
N PRO A 201 -4.42 -17.89 4.92
CA PRO A 201 -3.35 -16.93 4.68
C PRO A 201 -2.41 -16.80 5.87
N GLU A 202 -1.27 -16.15 5.64
CA GLU A 202 -0.44 -15.57 6.70
C GLU A 202 -0.99 -14.19 7.08
N ALA A 203 -0.94 -13.85 8.37
CA ALA A 203 -1.33 -12.53 8.86
C ALA A 203 -0.09 -11.74 9.28
N LEU A 204 0.04 -10.52 8.77
CA LEU A 204 1.08 -9.56 9.13
C LEU A 204 0.53 -8.57 10.15
N LEU A 205 0.99 -8.70 11.40
CA LEU A 205 0.69 -7.71 12.44
C LEU A 205 1.54 -6.45 12.20
N VAL A 206 0.87 -5.35 11.87
CA VAL A 206 1.50 -4.05 11.62
C VAL A 206 1.13 -3.08 12.73
N GLU A 207 2.13 -2.53 13.41
CA GLU A 207 1.95 -1.52 14.45
C GLU A 207 2.03 -0.11 13.86
N PRO A 208 1.32 0.90 14.43
CA PRO A 208 1.49 2.29 14.04
C PRO A 208 2.96 2.74 14.01
N GLY A 209 3.34 3.50 12.98
CA GLY A 209 4.71 3.92 12.70
C GLY A 209 5.54 2.91 11.89
N THR A 210 5.01 1.73 11.57
CA THR A 210 5.71 0.72 10.79
C THR A 210 5.65 1.05 9.29
N LEU A 211 6.81 0.97 8.62
CA LEU A 211 6.88 0.91 7.16
C LEU A 211 6.80 -0.54 6.71
N VAL A 212 5.94 -0.82 5.74
CA VAL A 212 5.85 -2.12 5.06
C VAL A 212 6.16 -1.95 3.59
N LEU A 213 7.09 -2.74 3.09
CA LEU A 213 7.35 -2.93 1.67
C LEU A 213 6.88 -4.34 1.29
N PHE A 214 6.11 -4.47 0.21
CA PHE A 214 5.45 -5.74 -0.15
C PHE A 214 5.48 -5.97 -1.67
N ARG A 215 5.74 -7.21 -2.11
CA ARG A 215 5.66 -7.64 -3.52
C ARG A 215 4.29 -8.28 -3.82
N GLY A 216 3.30 -7.48 -4.18
CA GLY A 216 1.94 -7.96 -4.40
C GLY A 216 1.66 -8.58 -5.77
N ARG A 217 2.61 -8.52 -6.72
CA ARG A 217 2.39 -9.01 -8.08
C ARG A 217 2.08 -10.51 -8.12
N ASN A 218 2.84 -11.32 -7.38
CA ASN A 218 2.65 -12.78 -7.30
C ASN A 218 2.12 -13.23 -5.92
N ALA A 219 1.93 -12.29 -4.98
CA ALA A 219 1.38 -12.55 -3.66
C ALA A 219 -0.05 -12.02 -3.54
N MET A 220 -1.01 -12.93 -3.39
CA MET A 220 -2.41 -12.57 -3.17
C MET A 220 -2.56 -12.05 -1.75
N HIS A 221 -3.23 -10.91 -1.58
CA HIS A 221 -3.32 -10.28 -0.28
C HIS A 221 -4.63 -9.50 -0.11
N ARG A 222 -4.96 -9.21 1.15
CA ARG A 222 -6.11 -8.39 1.55
C ARG A 222 -5.83 -7.63 2.84
N VAL A 223 -6.72 -6.69 3.15
CA VAL A 223 -6.88 -6.09 4.47
C VAL A 223 -8.27 -6.47 4.98
N THR A 224 -8.35 -7.18 6.11
CA THR A 224 -9.62 -7.64 6.68
C THR A 224 -10.53 -6.45 7.07
N PRO A 225 -11.86 -6.65 7.16
CA PRO A 225 -12.77 -5.60 7.60
C PRO A 225 -12.33 -4.99 8.93
N THR A 226 -12.25 -3.66 8.98
CA THR A 226 -11.94 -2.98 10.24
C THR A 226 -13.13 -3.02 11.19
N GLN A 227 -12.88 -3.04 12.49
CA GLN A 227 -13.90 -3.15 13.53
C GLN A 227 -13.79 -1.99 14.52
N GLY A 228 -14.96 -1.47 14.89
CA GLY A 228 -15.10 -0.37 15.85
C GLY A 228 -14.93 1.02 15.25
N ALA A 229 -15.21 2.04 16.07
CA ALA A 229 -15.35 3.44 15.64
C ALA A 229 -14.04 4.16 15.31
N ARG A 230 -12.88 3.51 15.46
CA ARG A 230 -11.58 4.12 15.16
C ARG A 230 -11.17 3.76 13.73
N ASP A 231 -11.09 4.76 12.86
CA ASP A 231 -10.61 4.57 11.49
C ASP A 231 -9.18 3.98 11.48
N ARG A 232 -8.94 3.05 10.58
CA ARG A 232 -7.59 2.68 10.15
C ARG A 232 -7.08 3.76 9.20
N ILE A 233 -5.90 4.32 9.49
CA ILE A 233 -5.23 5.33 8.67
C ILE A 233 -3.91 4.76 8.16
N LEU A 234 -3.78 4.63 6.85
CA LEU A 234 -2.61 4.07 6.17
C LEU A 234 -2.16 5.02 5.07
N VAL A 235 -0.86 5.31 5.00
CA VAL A 235 -0.28 6.04 3.87
C VAL A 235 0.26 5.04 2.85
N VAL A 236 0.01 5.29 1.57
CA VAL A 236 0.68 4.65 0.45
C VAL A 236 1.63 5.67 -0.17
N LEU A 237 2.90 5.30 -0.33
CA LEU A 237 3.90 6.09 -1.05
C LEU A 237 4.14 5.42 -2.41
N ALA A 238 3.69 6.08 -3.47
CA ALA A 238 3.79 5.54 -4.82
C ALA A 238 4.94 6.19 -5.59
N TYR A 239 5.80 5.37 -6.18
CA TYR A 239 6.90 5.82 -7.04
C TYR A 239 6.88 5.07 -8.36
N ASN A 240 7.53 5.67 -9.37
CA ASN A 240 7.75 5.09 -10.68
C ASN A 240 9.25 4.83 -10.90
N SER A 241 9.58 3.83 -11.72
CA SER A 241 10.96 3.57 -12.17
C SER A 241 11.42 4.52 -13.28
N LYS A 242 10.51 5.31 -13.85
CA LYS A 242 10.78 6.32 -14.88
C LYS A 242 10.08 7.65 -14.55
N PRO A 243 10.70 8.79 -14.91
CA PRO A 243 10.06 10.09 -14.74
C PRO A 243 8.90 10.28 -15.72
N GLY A 244 7.99 11.21 -15.40
CA GLY A 244 6.92 11.63 -16.31
C GLY A 244 5.72 10.69 -16.39
N ILE A 245 5.69 9.63 -15.57
CA ILE A 245 4.56 8.70 -15.51
C ILE A 245 3.45 9.29 -14.63
N ALA A 246 2.25 9.40 -15.19
CA ALA A 246 1.02 9.77 -14.50
C ALA A 246 0.03 8.61 -14.53
N LEU A 247 -0.89 8.56 -13.56
CA LEU A 247 -2.05 7.69 -13.69
C LEU A 247 -2.98 8.18 -14.82
N SER A 248 -3.61 7.23 -15.52
CA SER A 248 -4.63 7.56 -16.53
C SER A 248 -5.77 8.37 -15.89
N GLU A 249 -6.46 9.18 -16.69
CA GLU A 249 -7.62 9.95 -16.21
C GLU A 249 -8.70 9.02 -15.64
N ALA A 250 -8.95 7.89 -16.30
CA ALA A 250 -9.89 6.89 -15.82
C ALA A 250 -9.48 6.31 -14.45
N ALA A 251 -8.19 6.01 -14.24
CA ALA A 251 -7.69 5.53 -12.95
C ALA A 251 -7.83 6.61 -11.86
N ARG A 252 -7.45 7.87 -12.16
CA ARG A 252 -7.61 8.99 -11.21
C ARG A 252 -9.06 9.24 -10.83
N MET A 253 -9.99 9.21 -11.78
CA MET A 253 -11.42 9.30 -11.48
C MET A 253 -11.91 8.12 -10.63
N THR A 254 -11.44 6.92 -10.91
CA THR A 254 -11.84 5.70 -10.17
C THR A 254 -11.34 5.73 -8.73
N PHE A 255 -10.07 6.09 -8.52
CA PHE A 255 -9.44 6.02 -7.20
C PHE A 255 -9.60 7.28 -6.37
N PHE A 256 -9.71 8.45 -7.01
CA PHE A 256 -9.67 9.76 -6.34
C PHE A 256 -10.89 10.64 -6.62
N GLY A 257 -11.74 10.26 -7.58
CA GLY A 257 -12.93 11.02 -7.95
C GLY A 257 -12.66 12.35 -8.66
N ARG A 258 -11.40 12.62 -9.04
CA ARG A 258 -10.96 13.87 -9.68
C ARG A 258 -9.64 13.71 -10.45
N LEU A 259 -9.27 14.71 -11.24
CA LEU A 259 -8.07 14.68 -12.11
C LEU A 259 -6.92 15.60 -11.65
N GLY A 260 -7.21 16.52 -10.73
CA GLY A 260 -6.37 17.65 -10.34
C GLY A 260 -7.28 18.77 -9.93
#